data_AF-A0A380FEB0-F1
#
_entry.id   AF-A0A380FEB0-F1
#
_cell.length_a   1.000
_cell.length_b   1.000
_cell.length_c   1.000
_cell.angle_alpha   90.00
_cell.angle_beta   90.00
_cell.angle_gamma   90.00
#
_symmetry.space_group_name_H-M   'P 1'
#
loop_
_entity.id
_entity.type
_entity.pdbx_description
1 polymer ?
#
loop_
_entity_poly.entity_id
_entity_poly.type
_entity_poly.pdbx_seq_one_letter_code
_entity_poly.pdbx_strand_id
1 'polypeptide(L)' 'MTKYTFKPKDFKSFQVDGLDARMQALDEHVRPQLNALGEYFAQYLETTTGEQFYPHVAKHARRSVNPPKDTWGCLCYE' A
#
# COMPACT_ATOMS: atom_id res chain seq x y z
N MET A 1 14.80 6.33 13.58
CA MET A 1 13.47 6.59 13.01
C MET A 1 13.13 5.44 12.08
N THR A 2 12.02 4.73 12.31
CA THR A 2 11.64 3.58 11.50
C THR A 2 11.09 4.06 10.15
N LYS A 3 11.74 3.69 9.05
CA LYS A 3 11.46 4.19 7.69
C LYS A 3 10.06 3.79 7.17
N TYR A 4 9.50 2.70 7.70
CA TYR A 4 8.30 2.05 7.14
C TYR A 4 7.16 1.85 8.14
N THR A 5 7.11 2.66 9.21
CA THR A 5 6.04 2.55 10.22
C THR A 5 4.90 3.52 9.91
N PHE A 6 3.70 2.96 9.71
CA PHE A 6 2.48 3.74 9.61
C PHE A 6 2.21 4.48 10.92
N LYS A 7 1.99 5.79 10.80
CA LYS A 7 1.68 6.68 11.91
C LYS A 7 0.16 6.79 12.08
N PRO A 8 -0.34 7.22 13.26
CA PRO A 8 -1.78 7.43 13.47
C PRO A 8 -2.46 8.27 12.39
N LYS A 9 -1.76 9.23 11.77
CA LYS A 9 -2.29 10.03 10.66
C LYS A 9 -2.64 9.21 9.41
N ASP A 10 -1.90 8.13 9.14
CA ASP A 10 -2.12 7.29 7.97
C ASP A 10 -3.38 6.43 8.15
N PHE A 11 -3.68 6.07 9.41
CA PHE A 11 -4.94 5.42 9.77
C PHE A 11 -6.15 6.36 9.70
N LYS A 12 -5.95 7.69 9.83
CA LYS A 12 -7.04 8.66 9.67
C LYS A 12 -7.54 8.73 8.22
N SER A 13 -6.74 8.32 7.22
CA SER A 13 -7.20 8.23 5.83
C SER A 13 -8.44 7.34 5.68
N PHE A 14 -8.61 6.31 6.52
CA PHE A 14 -9.78 5.42 6.47
C PHE A 14 -11.04 6.01 7.13
N GLN A 15 -10.90 7.11 7.87
CA GLN A 15 -12.02 7.83 8.49
C GLN A 15 -12.57 8.94 7.59
N VAL A 16 -11.93 9.21 6.44
CA VAL A 16 -12.40 10.20 5.47
C VAL A 16 -13.70 9.69 4.82
N ASP A 17 -14.71 10.55 4.83
CA ASP A 17 -16.01 10.29 4.22
C ASP A 17 -15.95 10.49 2.70
N GLY A 18 -16.63 9.61 1.98
CA GLY A 18 -16.65 9.61 0.51
C GLY A 18 -15.54 8.76 -0.10
N LEU A 19 -15.84 8.17 -1.26
CA LEU A 19 -14.90 7.33 -2.01
C LEU A 19 -13.71 8.15 -2.50
N ASP A 20 -13.96 9.22 -3.25
CA ASP A 20 -12.89 10.00 -3.90
C ASP A 20 -11.94 10.62 -2.88
N ALA A 21 -12.49 11.23 -1.83
CA ALA A 21 -11.69 11.83 -0.76
C ALA A 21 -10.87 10.78 0.00
N ARG A 22 -11.42 9.58 0.25
CA ARG A 22 -10.65 8.48 0.86
C ARG A 22 -9.54 7.99 -0.07
N MET A 23 -9.82 7.85 -1.36
CA MET A 23 -8.81 7.42 -2.33
C MET A 23 -7.65 8.40 -2.39
N GLN A 24 -7.94 9.71 -2.42
CA GLN A 24 -6.92 10.76 -2.37
C GLN A 24 -6.08 10.70 -1.08
N ALA A 25 -6.72 10.52 0.07
CA ALA A 25 -6.03 10.39 1.36
C ALA A 25 -5.17 9.12 1.45
N LEU A 26 -5.57 8.03 0.79
CA LEU A 26 -4.77 6.81 0.68
C LEU A 26 -3.57 7.01 -0.25
N ASP A 27 -3.77 7.70 -1.38
CA ASP A 27 -2.71 8.04 -2.33
C ASP A 27 -1.63 8.96 -1.71
N GLU A 28 -2.04 9.90 -0.86
CA GLU A 28 -1.11 10.84 -0.24
C GLU A 28 -0.34 10.24 0.95
N HIS A 29 -0.98 9.39 1.75
CA HIS A 29 -0.42 8.98 3.05
C HIS A 29 -0.02 7.50 3.11
N VAL A 30 -0.76 6.61 2.47
CA VAL A 30 -0.61 5.16 2.68
C VAL A 30 0.11 4.47 1.53
N ARG A 31 -0.27 4.76 0.28
CA ARG A 31 0.32 4.12 -0.91
C ARG A 31 1.83 4.36 -1.08
N PRO A 32 2.40 5.55 -0.80
CA PRO A 32 3.84 5.76 -0.91
C PRO A 32 4.63 4.85 0.05
N GLN A 33 4.10 4.64 1.26
CA GLN A 33 4.71 3.75 2.25
C GLN A 33 4.61 2.29 1.82
N LEU A 34 3.48 1.87 1.26
CA LEU A 34 3.30 0.52 0.72
C LEU A 34 4.20 0.23 -0.49
N ASN A 35 4.39 1.20 -1.39
CA ASN A 35 5.33 1.07 -2.51
C ASN A 35 6.77 0.91 -1.99
N ALA A 36 7.19 1.77 -1.06
CA ALA A 36 8.54 1.71 -0.49
C ALA A 36 8.80 0.41 0.29
N LEU A 37 7.77 -0.13 0.95
CA LEU A 37 7.81 -1.46 1.59
C LEU A 37 7.88 -2.57 0.55
N GLY A 38 7.08 -2.49 -0.51
CA GLY A 38 7.07 -3.46 -1.60
C GLY A 38 8.43 -3.56 -2.28
N GLU A 39 9.04 -2.44 -2.64
CA GLU A 39 10.39 -2.40 -3.22
C GLU A 39 11.45 -2.99 -2.27
N TYR A 40 11.39 -2.62 -0.99
CA TYR A 40 12.32 -3.14 0.00
C TYR A 40 12.23 -4.66 0.15
N PHE A 41 11.00 -5.19 0.26
CA PHE A 41 10.80 -6.62 0.42
C PHE A 41 11.04 -7.39 -0.87
N ALA A 42 10.75 -6.82 -2.04
CA ALA A 42 11.08 -7.43 -3.33
C ALA A 42 12.60 -7.67 -3.43
N GLN A 43 13.41 -6.64 -3.19
CA GLN A 43 14.87 -6.75 -3.22
C GLN A 43 15.41 -7.74 -2.18
N TYR A 44 14.83 -7.73 -0.97
CA TYR A 44 15.21 -8.65 0.10
C TYR A 44 14.91 -10.11 -0.27
N LEU A 45 13.71 -10.39 -0.79
CA LEU A 45 13.30 -11.73 -1.18
C LEU A 45 14.08 -12.22 -2.40
N GLU A 46 14.34 -11.36 -3.39
CA GLU A 46 15.23 -11.66 -4.52
C GLU A 46 16.61 -12.10 -4.06
N THR A 47 17.21 -11.35 -3.13
CA THR A 47 18.54 -11.67 -2.59
C THR A 47 18.53 -12.99 -1.80
N THR A 48 17.42 -13.29 -1.12
CA THR A 48 17.33 -14.44 -0.21
C THR A 48 16.94 -15.73 -0.92
N THR A 49 16.11 -15.64 -1.96
CA THR A 49 15.50 -16.80 -2.64
C THR A 49 16.06 -17.05 -4.03
N GLY A 50 16.62 -16.01 -4.67
CA GLY A 50 17.05 -16.04 -6.08
C GLY A 50 15.92 -15.85 -7.09
N GLU A 51 14.67 -15.75 -6.64
CA GLU A 51 13.49 -15.54 -7.51
C GLU A 51 13.13 -14.06 -7.59
N GLN A 52 12.63 -13.62 -8.74
CA GLN A 52 12.24 -12.22 -8.95
C GLN A 52 10.86 -11.93 -8.33
N PHE A 53 10.76 -10.86 -7.53
CA PHE A 53 9.51 -10.49 -6.87
C PHE A 53 8.98 -9.14 -7.35
N TYR A 54 7.71 -9.10 -7.71
CA TYR A 54 7.02 -7.92 -8.21
C TYR A 54 6.07 -7.36 -7.16
N PRO A 55 6.29 -6.13 -6.67
CA PRO A 55 5.38 -5.48 -5.72
C PRO A 55 4.12 -4.96 -6.41
N HIS A 56 2.97 -5.30 -5.86
CA HIS A 56 1.66 -4.85 -6.30
C HIS A 56 0.90 -4.21 -5.14
N VAL A 57 0.65 -2.91 -5.23
CA VAL A 57 -0.17 -2.19 -4.24
C VAL A 57 -1.64 -2.13 -4.69
N ALA A 58 -2.56 -2.36 -3.75
CA ALA A 58 -3.99 -2.32 -4.01
C ALA A 58 -4.42 -0.93 -4.53
N LYS A 59 -4.96 -0.90 -5.75
CA LYS A 59 -5.44 0.34 -6.42
C LYS A 59 -6.92 0.64 -6.21
N HIS A 60 -7.69 -0.34 -5.73
CA HIS A 60 -9.15 -0.28 -5.54
C HIS A 60 -9.93 0.24 -6.76
N ALA A 61 -9.39 0.12 -7.97
CA ALA A 61 -9.94 0.68 -9.21
C ALA A 61 -11.33 0.14 -9.61
N ARG A 62 -11.82 -0.89 -8.92
CA ARG A 62 -13.16 -1.48 -9.12
C ARG A 62 -14.18 -1.05 -8.07
N ARG A 63 -13.81 -0.19 -7.11
CA ARG A 63 -14.74 0.37 -6.13
C ARG A 63 -15.45 1.57 -6.76
N SER A 64 -16.77 1.55 -6.78
CA SER A 64 -17.61 2.62 -7.36
C SER A 64 -18.48 3.33 -6.33
N VAL A 65 -18.86 2.66 -5.23
CA VAL A 65 -19.81 3.18 -4.24
C VAL A 65 -19.23 3.13 -2.82
N ASN A 66 -18.64 2.00 -2.43
CA ASN A 66 -18.19 1.80 -1.06
C ASN A 66 -16.68 2.05 -0.93
N PRO A 67 -16.25 3.03 -0.10
CA PRO A 67 -14.85 3.28 0.14
C PRO A 67 -14.18 2.09 0.86
N PRO A 68 -12.92 1.78 0.53
CA PRO A 68 -12.23 0.66 1.15
C PRO A 68 -12.04 0.86 2.66
N LYS A 69 -12.17 -0.23 3.42
CA LYS A 69 -11.90 -0.25 4.87
C LYS A 69 -10.42 -0.52 5.16
N ASP A 70 -9.70 -1.03 4.18
CA ASP A 70 -8.33 -1.50 4.25
C ASP A 70 -7.61 -1.36 2.90
N THR A 71 -6.28 -1.37 2.96
CA THR A 71 -5.39 -1.37 1.79
C THR A 71 -4.15 -2.18 2.11
N TRP A 72 -3.56 -2.80 1.11
CA TRP A 72 -2.40 -3.67 1.27
C TRP A 72 -1.49 -3.61 0.04
N GLY A 73 -0.27 -4.10 0.22
CA GLY A 73 0.62 -4.51 -0.87
C GLY A 73 0.77 -6.02 -0.86
N CYS A 74 0.93 -6.62 -2.03
CA CYS A 74 1.32 -8.01 -2.18
C CYS A 74 2.59 -8.11 -3.04
N LEU A 75 3.33 -9.19 -2.84
CA LEU A 75 4.48 -9.54 -3.66
C LEU A 75 4.10 -10.79 -4.43
N CYS A 76 4.27 -10.74 -5.75
CA CYS A 76 4.09 -11.89 -6.62
C CYS A 76 5.47 -12.33 -7.10
N TYR A 77 5.72 -13.63 -7.10
CA TYR A 77 6.82 -14.22 -7.86
C TYR A 77 6.24 -14.82 -9.14
N GLU A 78 7.03 -14.87 -10.21
CA GLU A 78 6.74 -15.68 -11.40
C GLU A 78 7.55 -16.97 -11.37
#